data_AF-A0A3E2YVI2-F1
#
_entry.id   AF-A0A3E2YVI2-F1
#
_cell.length_a   1.000
_cell.length_b   1.000
_cell.length_c   1.000
_cell.angle_alpha   90.00
_cell.angle_beta   90.00
_cell.angle_gamma   90.00
#
_symmetry.space_group_name_H-M   'P 1'
#
loop_
_entity.id
_entity.type
_entity.pdbx_description
1 polymer ?
#
loop_
_entity_poly.entity_id
_entity_poly.type
_entity_poly.pdbx_seq_one_letter_code
_entity_poly.pdbx_strand_id
1 'polypeptide(L)'
;MALRPAARRLLALTAPAVLALTAVAPALPAQANPAGDPAPSLTTGPVDKDLDGDGVPDLVTVGGTAGLGSGVWSAKGRVSASTGVGTGRVHTPATNIGLLGNGVTGNYSPADFDGAQVLTGRFTGGTEQDFLVYYPGGVNLGGAGIIRGAGDGTMLNPNLSGNQFSIDSAQLVDAYGNSPLQVANAYDAVGTGDGYPDLIGISGDAVNGYRLIYHPTIPMPGGYLFKVALPDTTPTGGTDWQNWSIASTELSSGVAIFLRNATTGALYLWTGVTVVDNGDGTGSLSRTQYHVAANWNTGVALSTLWAADVNADGVPDLWAVRPDGRARAYLVSGLSATGTATVVSTLPQRLV
;
A
#
# COMPACT_ATOMS: atom_id res chain seq x y z
N MET A 1 -83.28 -59.93 -45.54
CA MET A 1 -83.20 -61.23 -44.84
C MET A 1 -82.07 -61.11 -43.82
N ALA A 2 -82.42 -61.01 -42.52
CA ALA A 2 -81.59 -61.11 -41.29
C ALA A 2 -80.38 -60.16 -41.11
N LEU A 3 -79.99 -59.59 -39.95
CA LEU A 3 -80.52 -59.39 -38.60
C LEU A 3 -79.54 -58.40 -37.89
N ARG A 4 -80.02 -57.56 -36.96
CA ARG A 4 -79.26 -56.53 -36.19
C ARG A 4 -78.18 -57.14 -35.25
N PRO A 5 -77.24 -56.35 -34.66
CA PRO A 5 -77.47 -55.69 -33.35
C PRO A 5 -76.77 -54.30 -33.23
N ALA A 6 -77.35 -53.25 -32.66
CA ALA A 6 -77.66 -52.91 -31.26
C ALA A 6 -76.79 -51.72 -30.79
N ALA A 7 -77.38 -50.54 -30.78
CA ALA A 7 -76.86 -49.35 -30.15
C ALA A 7 -77.08 -49.42 -28.62
N ARG A 8 -76.05 -49.09 -27.83
CA ARG A 8 -76.17 -48.85 -26.39
C ARG A 8 -75.84 -47.39 -26.09
N ARG A 9 -76.87 -46.63 -25.74
CA ARG A 9 -76.77 -45.39 -24.96
C ARG A 9 -76.40 -45.76 -23.52
N LEU A 10 -75.47 -45.03 -22.91
CA LEU A 10 -75.47 -44.84 -21.46
C LEU A 10 -75.18 -43.37 -21.11
N LEU A 11 -75.82 -42.97 -20.02
CA LEU A 11 -76.14 -41.63 -19.54
C LEU A 11 -74.96 -40.67 -19.35
N ALA A 12 -75.24 -39.40 -19.64
CA ALA A 12 -74.53 -38.26 -19.10
C ALA A 12 -74.79 -38.11 -17.60
N LEU A 13 -73.72 -37.89 -16.82
CA LEU A 13 -73.78 -37.19 -15.54
C LEU A 13 -72.95 -35.91 -15.66
N THR A 14 -73.62 -34.80 -15.42
CA THR A 14 -73.07 -33.45 -15.26
C THR A 14 -72.18 -33.36 -14.03
N ALA A 15 -70.99 -32.75 -14.16
CA ALA A 15 -70.17 -32.26 -13.05
C ALA A 15 -70.04 -30.72 -13.16
N PRO A 16 -70.01 -29.99 -12.03
CA PRO A 16 -70.15 -28.53 -12.01
C PRO A 16 -68.87 -27.80 -12.44
N ALA A 17 -69.06 -26.66 -13.10
CA ALA A 17 -68.02 -25.68 -13.33
C ALA A 17 -67.59 -25.05 -12.00
N VAL A 18 -66.37 -25.31 -11.57
CA VAL A 18 -65.70 -24.53 -10.52
C VAL A 18 -64.82 -23.50 -11.20
N LEU A 19 -65.19 -22.23 -11.03
CA LEU A 19 -64.42 -21.07 -11.43
C LEU A 19 -63.21 -20.96 -10.48
N ALA A 20 -62.02 -21.39 -10.93
CA ALA A 20 -60.78 -21.12 -10.21
C ALA A 20 -60.29 -19.72 -10.60
N LEU A 21 -60.46 -18.76 -9.69
CA LEU A 21 -59.85 -17.43 -9.80
C LEU A 21 -58.37 -17.54 -9.41
N THR A 22 -57.49 -17.73 -10.39
CA THR A 22 -56.03 -17.64 -10.16
C THR A 22 -55.66 -16.17 -9.99
N ALA A 23 -55.51 -15.73 -8.74
CA ALA A 23 -54.81 -14.50 -8.45
C ALA A 23 -53.32 -14.70 -8.76
N VAL A 24 -52.84 -14.12 -9.85
CA VAL A 24 -51.41 -13.97 -10.11
C VAL A 24 -50.92 -12.84 -9.21
N ALA A 25 -50.46 -13.18 -8.01
CA ALA A 25 -49.60 -12.28 -7.26
C ALA A 25 -48.27 -12.22 -8.03
N PRO A 26 -47.76 -11.03 -8.43
CA PRO A 26 -46.40 -10.94 -8.91
C PRO A 26 -45.48 -11.43 -7.79
N ALA A 27 -44.64 -12.42 -8.09
CA ALA A 27 -43.59 -12.84 -7.19
C ALA A 27 -42.77 -11.59 -6.83
N LEU A 28 -42.73 -11.26 -5.54
CA LEU A 28 -41.76 -10.30 -5.04
C LEU A 28 -40.37 -10.78 -5.48
N PRO A 29 -39.52 -9.91 -6.05
CA PRO A 29 -38.17 -10.31 -6.41
C PRO A 29 -37.50 -10.90 -5.17
N ALA A 30 -36.89 -12.08 -5.34
CA ALA A 30 -36.11 -12.70 -4.29
C ALA A 30 -35.12 -11.65 -3.77
N GLN A 31 -35.22 -11.34 -2.48
CA GLN A 31 -34.28 -10.47 -1.81
C GLN A 31 -32.92 -11.13 -1.93
N ALA A 32 -32.07 -10.63 -2.82
CA ALA A 32 -30.71 -11.10 -2.96
C ALA A 32 -30.06 -10.96 -1.58
N ASN A 33 -29.59 -12.07 -1.01
CA ASN A 33 -28.69 -12.01 0.12
C ASN A 33 -27.57 -11.05 -0.27
N PRO A 34 -27.20 -10.05 0.57
CA PRO A 34 -25.98 -9.31 0.34
C PRO A 34 -24.87 -10.36 0.21
N ALA A 35 -24.15 -10.33 -0.91
CA ALA A 35 -22.96 -11.14 -1.08
C ALA A 35 -22.07 -10.85 0.14
N GLY A 36 -21.87 -11.85 0.99
CA GLY A 36 -20.91 -11.72 2.08
C GLY A 36 -19.57 -11.38 1.46
N ASP A 37 -18.84 -10.46 2.08
CA ASP A 37 -17.49 -10.13 1.66
C ASP A 37 -16.71 -11.44 1.42
N PRO A 38 -15.93 -11.53 0.34
CA PRO A 38 -15.11 -12.71 0.09
C PRO A 38 -14.26 -12.98 1.33
N ALA A 39 -14.24 -14.24 1.77
CA ALA A 39 -13.39 -14.62 2.88
C ALA A 39 -11.93 -14.27 2.53
N PRO A 40 -11.17 -13.64 3.45
CA PRO A 40 -9.80 -13.24 3.17
C PRO A 40 -8.98 -14.47 2.78
N SER A 41 -8.28 -14.38 1.65
CA SER A 41 -7.42 -15.45 1.14
C SER A 41 -5.99 -15.16 1.55
N LEU A 42 -5.37 -16.05 2.32
CA LEU A 42 -3.93 -16.03 2.55
C LEU A 42 -3.22 -16.23 1.20
N THR A 43 -2.47 -15.23 0.75
CA THR A 43 -1.64 -15.37 -0.45
C THR A 43 -0.42 -16.22 -0.10
N THR A 44 -0.14 -17.25 -0.90
CA THR A 44 1.08 -18.03 -0.77
C THR A 44 2.20 -17.31 -1.53
N GLY A 45 2.91 -16.42 -0.84
CA GLY A 45 4.04 -15.65 -1.34
C GLY A 45 4.58 -14.75 -0.23
N PRO A 46 5.80 -14.17 -0.36
CA PRO A 46 6.30 -13.29 0.68
C PRO A 46 5.42 -12.04 0.74
N VAL A 47 4.87 -11.77 1.92
CA VAL A 47 3.99 -10.64 2.18
C VAL A 47 4.82 -9.36 2.16
N ASP A 48 4.29 -8.31 1.53
CA ASP A 48 4.95 -7.02 1.51
C ASP A 48 5.06 -6.46 2.93
N LYS A 49 6.25 -5.96 3.29
CA LYS A 49 6.56 -5.39 4.62
C LYS A 49 6.46 -6.37 5.79
N ASP A 50 6.44 -7.67 5.52
CA ASP A 50 6.60 -8.73 6.52
C ASP A 50 8.12 -8.99 6.71
N LEU A 51 8.71 -8.49 7.79
CA LEU A 51 10.16 -8.58 7.99
C LEU A 51 10.60 -9.92 8.59
N ASP A 52 9.71 -10.67 9.22
CA ASP A 52 10.03 -11.91 9.93
C ASP A 52 9.41 -13.18 9.31
N GLY A 53 8.65 -13.01 8.23
CA GLY A 53 8.03 -14.09 7.46
C GLY A 53 6.82 -14.70 8.14
N ASP A 54 6.17 -14.00 9.07
CA ASP A 54 4.99 -14.51 9.77
C ASP A 54 3.67 -14.42 8.96
N GLY A 55 3.74 -13.82 7.77
CA GLY A 55 2.62 -13.64 6.86
C GLY A 55 1.77 -12.41 7.14
N VAL A 56 2.18 -11.51 8.04
CA VAL A 56 1.52 -10.25 8.32
C VAL A 56 2.50 -9.08 8.16
N PRO A 57 2.08 -7.96 7.55
CA PRO A 57 2.93 -6.78 7.49
C PRO A 57 3.30 -6.25 8.88
N ASP A 58 4.56 -5.87 9.05
CA ASP A 58 5.06 -5.17 10.23
C ASP A 58 4.98 -3.66 10.03
N LEU A 59 4.91 -2.93 11.15
CA LEU A 59 5.04 -1.48 11.15
C LEU A 59 6.50 -1.08 11.40
N VAL A 60 7.11 -0.38 10.44
CA VAL A 60 8.42 0.25 10.60
C VAL A 60 8.27 1.77 10.69
N THR A 61 9.01 2.39 11.61
CA THR A 61 9.05 3.86 11.76
C THR A 61 10.45 4.33 12.18
N VAL A 62 10.86 5.50 11.69
CA VAL A 62 12.12 6.13 12.08
C VAL A 62 11.96 6.88 13.40
N GLY A 63 12.96 6.72 14.27
CA GLY A 63 13.09 7.39 15.54
C GLY A 63 13.62 8.82 15.42
N GLY A 64 14.29 9.30 16.45
CA GLY A 64 14.80 10.69 16.50
C GLY A 64 13.66 11.71 16.64
N THR A 65 12.54 11.28 17.22
CA THR A 65 11.34 12.10 17.44
C THR A 65 11.06 12.24 18.94
N ALA A 66 10.08 13.07 19.30
CA ALA A 66 9.76 13.35 20.70
C ALA A 66 9.35 12.09 21.50
N GLY A 67 8.77 11.07 20.85
CA GLY A 67 8.29 9.85 21.48
C GLY A 67 9.09 8.59 21.16
N LEU A 68 10.05 8.65 20.24
CA LEU A 68 10.89 7.51 19.85
C LEU A 68 12.35 7.98 19.77
N GLY A 69 13.22 7.36 20.57
CA GLY A 69 14.67 7.61 20.49
C GLY A 69 15.23 7.26 19.11
N SER A 70 16.42 7.74 18.80
CA SER A 70 17.08 7.52 17.50
C SER A 70 17.17 6.05 17.10
N GLY A 71 17.07 5.77 15.80
CA GLY A 71 17.12 4.44 15.20
C GLY A 71 15.91 4.14 14.32
N VAL A 72 15.70 2.86 14.01
CA VAL A 72 14.55 2.38 13.25
C VAL A 72 13.79 1.39 14.12
N TRP A 73 12.50 1.61 14.33
CA TRP A 73 11.66 0.83 15.21
C TRP A 73 10.71 -0.04 14.41
N SER A 74 10.72 -1.35 14.68
CA SER A 74 9.76 -2.33 14.13
C SER A 74 8.80 -2.80 15.21
N ALA A 75 7.51 -2.80 14.87
CA ALA A 75 6.44 -3.34 15.69
C ALA A 75 5.69 -4.41 14.90
N LYS A 76 5.81 -5.67 15.35
CA LYS A 76 5.25 -6.81 14.63
C LYS A 76 3.74 -6.72 14.46
N GLY A 77 3.22 -7.12 13.30
CA GLY A 77 1.77 -7.23 13.08
C GLY A 77 1.11 -8.18 14.08
N ARG A 78 -0.10 -7.87 14.57
CA ARG A 78 -0.89 -8.82 15.39
C ARG A 78 -1.87 -9.58 14.52
N VAL A 79 -1.72 -10.90 14.50
CA VAL A 79 -2.69 -11.83 13.92
C VAL A 79 -3.93 -12.00 14.79
N SER A 80 -5.07 -12.19 14.13
CA SER A 80 -6.31 -12.67 14.74
C SER A 80 -6.22 -14.18 14.99
N ALA A 81 -6.46 -14.63 16.22
CA ALA A 81 -6.45 -16.05 16.54
C ALA A 81 -7.54 -16.86 15.80
N SER A 82 -8.62 -16.22 15.34
CA SER A 82 -9.73 -16.90 14.66
C SER A 82 -9.57 -16.95 13.14
N THR A 83 -8.89 -15.97 12.54
CA THR A 83 -8.80 -15.84 11.07
C THR A 83 -7.38 -15.98 10.55
N GLY A 84 -6.36 -15.88 11.40
CA GLY A 84 -4.95 -15.95 11.00
C GLY A 84 -4.42 -14.71 10.27
N VAL A 85 -5.28 -13.74 9.95
CA VAL A 85 -4.90 -12.49 9.27
C VAL A 85 -4.62 -11.36 10.27
N GLY A 86 -3.94 -10.31 9.83
CA GLY A 86 -3.63 -9.16 10.67
C GLY A 86 -4.87 -8.38 11.11
N THR A 87 -4.75 -7.71 12.26
CA THR A 87 -5.87 -7.02 12.95
C THR A 87 -5.78 -5.49 12.87
N GLY A 88 -4.80 -4.95 12.15
CA GLY A 88 -4.44 -3.52 12.23
C GLY A 88 -3.66 -3.16 13.49
N ARG A 89 -3.57 -4.05 14.48
CA ARG A 89 -2.82 -3.80 15.72
C ARG A 89 -1.41 -4.35 15.59
N VAL A 90 -0.51 -3.81 16.41
CA VAL A 90 0.90 -4.23 16.46
C VAL A 90 1.31 -4.70 17.85
N HIS A 91 2.38 -5.49 17.95
CA HIS A 91 3.02 -5.84 19.21
C HIS A 91 3.77 -4.63 19.77
N THR A 92 3.61 -4.38 21.07
CA THR A 92 4.23 -3.26 21.78
C THR A 92 4.86 -3.78 23.09
N PRO A 93 6.04 -3.29 23.51
CA PRO A 93 6.82 -2.25 22.85
C PRO A 93 7.43 -2.71 21.50
N ALA A 94 7.66 -1.76 20.62
CA ALA A 94 8.41 -1.93 19.38
C ALA A 94 9.89 -2.19 19.68
N THR A 95 10.59 -2.85 18.76
CA THR A 95 12.01 -3.16 18.87
C THR A 95 12.81 -2.21 17.99
N ASN A 96 13.87 -1.61 18.51
CA ASN A 96 14.81 -0.85 17.69
C ASN A 96 15.70 -1.81 16.90
N ILE A 97 15.52 -1.86 15.59
CA ILE A 97 16.26 -2.68 14.64
C ILE A 97 17.28 -1.87 13.81
N GLY A 98 17.39 -0.56 14.06
CA GLY A 98 18.40 0.33 13.48
C GLY A 98 19.60 0.58 14.39
N LEU A 99 19.93 -0.36 15.29
CA LEU A 99 20.92 -0.11 16.36
C LEU A 99 22.35 0.13 15.88
N LEU A 100 22.70 -0.37 14.68
CA LEU A 100 24.06 -0.38 14.14
C LEU A 100 24.31 0.74 13.11
N GLY A 101 23.41 1.73 13.05
CA GLY A 101 23.46 2.82 12.07
C GLY A 101 23.15 2.38 10.65
N ASN A 102 23.45 3.26 9.69
CA ASN A 102 23.09 3.07 8.28
C ASN A 102 24.23 2.48 7.42
N GLY A 103 25.41 2.23 8.00
CA GLY A 103 26.60 1.70 7.32
C GLY A 103 27.38 2.69 6.46
N VAL A 104 26.96 3.95 6.38
CA VAL A 104 27.62 5.01 5.57
C VAL A 104 28.44 5.94 6.46
N THR A 105 27.89 6.33 7.61
CA THR A 105 28.55 7.19 8.58
C THR A 105 29.37 6.33 9.56
N GLY A 106 30.67 6.63 9.71
CA GLY A 106 31.59 5.84 10.55
C GLY A 106 31.36 5.88 12.06
N ASN A 107 30.22 6.40 12.51
CA ASN A 107 29.83 6.51 13.92
C ASN A 107 28.95 5.33 14.39
N TYR A 108 28.45 4.50 13.47
CA TYR A 108 27.70 3.26 13.75
C TYR A 108 26.57 3.44 14.76
N SER A 109 25.78 4.50 14.60
CA SER A 109 24.87 4.98 15.63
C SER A 109 23.42 4.92 15.18
N PRO A 110 22.45 4.62 16.07
CA PRO A 110 21.03 4.78 15.76
C PRO A 110 20.66 6.20 15.27
N ALA A 111 21.41 7.22 15.68
CA ALA A 111 21.23 8.61 15.23
C ALA A 111 21.52 8.81 13.74
N ASP A 112 22.18 7.85 13.10
CA ASP A 112 22.43 7.90 11.66
C ASP A 112 21.14 7.86 10.84
N PHE A 113 20.02 7.42 11.43
CA PHE A 113 18.69 7.42 10.81
C PHE A 113 17.87 8.69 11.08
N ASP A 114 18.33 9.60 11.94
CA ASP A 114 17.51 10.76 12.33
C ASP A 114 17.21 11.67 11.13
N GLY A 115 15.92 11.92 10.88
CA GLY A 115 15.45 12.68 9.72
C GLY A 115 15.40 11.89 8.41
N ALA A 116 15.74 10.61 8.42
CA ALA A 116 15.58 9.73 7.26
C ALA A 116 14.12 9.31 7.06
N GLN A 117 13.84 8.91 5.84
CA GLN A 117 12.75 8.02 5.48
C GLN A 117 13.30 6.60 5.34
N VAL A 118 12.59 5.60 5.88
CA VAL A 118 12.91 4.18 5.65
C VAL A 118 11.74 3.53 4.94
N LEU A 119 12.06 2.80 3.86
CA LEU A 119 11.14 1.94 3.12
C LEU A 119 11.57 0.48 3.30
N THR A 120 10.62 -0.44 3.18
CA THR A 120 10.91 -1.87 3.04
C THR A 120 10.62 -2.35 1.62
N GLY A 121 11.39 -3.33 1.17
CA GLY A 121 11.23 -3.95 -0.14
C GLY A 121 12.37 -4.92 -0.44
N ARG A 122 12.31 -5.65 -1.55
CA ARG A 122 13.35 -6.60 -1.96
C ARG A 122 14.50 -5.92 -2.71
N PHE A 123 15.07 -4.87 -2.13
CA PHE A 123 16.04 -3.99 -2.80
C PHE A 123 17.37 -4.66 -3.19
N THR A 124 17.66 -5.84 -2.65
CA THR A 124 18.82 -6.66 -3.00
C THR A 124 18.50 -7.84 -3.92
N GLY A 125 17.25 -7.93 -4.41
CA GLY A 125 16.78 -9.00 -5.31
C GLY A 125 16.51 -10.34 -4.62
N GLY A 126 16.61 -10.38 -3.28
CA GLY A 126 16.33 -11.56 -2.46
C GLY A 126 14.85 -11.74 -2.14
N THR A 127 14.55 -12.69 -1.25
CA THR A 127 13.20 -12.92 -0.74
C THR A 127 12.90 -12.11 0.53
N GLU A 128 13.95 -11.67 1.21
CA GLU A 128 13.89 -10.91 2.45
C GLU A 128 13.48 -9.45 2.21
N GLN A 129 12.86 -8.84 3.21
CA GLN A 129 12.59 -7.39 3.21
C GLN A 129 13.85 -6.63 3.64
N ASP A 130 14.40 -5.85 2.72
CA ASP A 130 15.52 -4.94 2.93
C ASP A 130 15.03 -3.56 3.36
N PHE A 131 15.92 -2.77 3.94
CA PHE A 131 15.70 -1.34 4.09
C PHE A 131 16.25 -0.57 2.89
N LEU A 132 15.48 0.40 2.41
CA LEU A 132 16.03 1.57 1.74
C LEU A 132 15.90 2.76 2.68
N VAL A 133 17.04 3.38 2.98
CA VAL A 133 17.15 4.57 3.81
C VAL A 133 17.38 5.77 2.89
N TYR A 134 16.53 6.78 2.97
CA TYR A 134 16.58 7.99 2.15
C TYR A 134 16.59 9.24 3.03
N TYR A 135 17.40 10.25 2.70
CA TYR A 135 17.47 11.50 3.45
C TYR A 135 16.85 12.65 2.65
N PRO A 136 15.58 13.03 2.90
CA PRO A 136 14.92 14.13 2.21
C PRO A 136 15.44 15.52 2.62
N GLY A 137 16.35 15.60 3.57
CA GLY A 137 16.86 16.85 4.14
C GLY A 137 18.13 16.65 4.98
N GLY A 138 18.58 17.74 5.61
CA GLY A 138 19.76 17.74 6.45
C GLY A 138 21.08 17.68 5.66
N VAL A 139 22.16 17.27 6.35
CA VAL A 139 23.53 17.26 5.78
C VAL A 139 23.71 16.22 4.67
N ASN A 140 22.85 15.19 4.63
CA ASN A 140 22.89 14.09 3.66
C ASN A 140 21.76 14.18 2.63
N LEU A 141 21.21 15.38 2.38
CA LEU A 141 20.09 15.61 1.44
C LEU A 141 20.29 14.85 0.11
N GLY A 142 19.29 14.06 -0.25
CA GLY A 142 19.26 13.26 -1.47
C GLY A 142 20.05 11.95 -1.40
N GLY A 143 20.87 11.75 -0.36
CA GLY A 143 21.61 10.51 -0.14
C GLY A 143 20.67 9.36 0.20
N ALA A 144 21.07 8.16 -0.21
CA ALA A 144 20.37 6.94 0.17
C ALA A 144 21.31 5.75 0.32
N GLY A 145 20.79 4.68 0.90
CA GLY A 145 21.46 3.39 0.93
C GLY A 145 20.49 2.26 1.22
N ILE A 146 20.87 1.07 0.81
CA ILE A 146 20.13 -0.17 1.06
C ILE A 146 20.85 -0.93 2.17
N ILE A 147 20.10 -1.47 3.13
CA ILE A 147 20.61 -2.39 4.16
C ILE A 147 19.86 -3.71 4.00
N ARG A 148 20.61 -4.79 3.86
CA ARG A 148 20.02 -6.11 3.64
C ARG A 148 19.26 -6.61 4.87
N GLY A 149 18.06 -7.14 4.65
CA GLY A 149 17.25 -7.81 5.67
C GLY A 149 17.86 -9.15 6.09
N ALA A 150 17.66 -9.52 7.36
CA ALA A 150 18.07 -10.83 7.86
C ALA A 150 16.98 -11.91 7.68
N GLY A 151 15.73 -11.50 7.40
CA GLY A 151 14.58 -12.39 7.26
C GLY A 151 14.01 -12.92 8.59
N ASP A 152 14.43 -12.37 9.73
CA ASP A 152 13.99 -12.75 11.07
C ASP A 152 13.35 -11.58 11.86
N GLY A 153 12.95 -10.53 11.14
CA GLY A 153 12.48 -9.27 11.72
C GLY A 153 13.59 -8.26 11.99
N THR A 154 14.85 -8.56 11.65
CA THR A 154 15.99 -7.67 11.84
C THR A 154 16.75 -7.36 10.54
N MET A 155 17.73 -6.46 10.63
CA MET A 155 18.64 -6.11 9.54
C MET A 155 20.02 -6.72 9.78
N LEU A 156 20.71 -7.10 8.70
CA LEU A 156 22.11 -7.48 8.79
C LEU A 156 22.96 -6.28 9.23
N ASN A 157 24.09 -6.55 9.88
CA ASN A 157 25.02 -5.49 10.30
C ASN A 157 25.55 -4.75 9.06
N PRO A 158 25.17 -3.47 8.84
CA PRO A 158 25.48 -2.76 7.60
C PRO A 158 26.97 -2.39 7.48
N ASN A 159 27.75 -2.58 8.54
CA ASN A 159 29.18 -2.28 8.58
C ASN A 159 30.05 -3.46 8.09
N LEU A 160 29.42 -4.61 7.79
CA LEU A 160 30.09 -5.75 7.18
C LEU A 160 29.92 -5.69 5.66
N SER A 161 30.97 -6.10 4.95
CA SER A 161 31.01 -6.10 3.49
C SER A 161 29.83 -6.86 2.90
N GLY A 162 29.10 -6.23 1.96
CA GLY A 162 27.99 -6.83 1.24
C GLY A 162 26.62 -6.74 1.92
N ASN A 163 26.53 -6.10 3.09
CA ASN A 163 25.27 -5.88 3.80
C ASN A 163 24.67 -4.49 3.57
N GLN A 164 25.45 -3.56 3.04
CA GLN A 164 25.03 -2.19 2.75
C GLN A 164 25.45 -1.82 1.32
N PHE A 165 24.56 -1.10 0.62
CA PHE A 165 24.77 -0.60 -0.73
C PHE A 165 24.39 0.88 -0.80
N SER A 166 25.37 1.76 -0.97
CA SER A 166 25.11 3.20 -1.10
C SER A 166 24.48 3.55 -2.44
N ILE A 167 23.53 4.47 -2.41
CA ILE A 167 22.92 5.08 -3.59
C ILE A 167 23.43 6.52 -3.66
N ASP A 168 24.14 6.83 -4.74
CA ASP A 168 24.63 8.20 -4.98
C ASP A 168 23.43 9.15 -5.16
N SER A 169 23.47 10.31 -4.51
CA SER A 169 22.35 11.26 -4.57
C SER A 169 22.06 11.76 -5.98
N ALA A 170 23.06 11.80 -6.87
CA ALA A 170 22.89 12.16 -8.28
C ALA A 170 22.00 11.19 -9.07
N GLN A 171 21.77 9.98 -8.56
CA GLN A 171 20.84 9.01 -9.14
C GLN A 171 19.38 9.39 -8.90
N LEU A 172 19.09 10.05 -7.77
CA LEU A 172 17.72 10.35 -7.35
C LEU A 172 17.27 11.77 -7.69
N VAL A 173 18.18 12.68 -8.08
CA VAL A 173 17.78 14.05 -8.44
C VAL A 173 16.95 14.10 -9.72
N ASP A 174 16.00 15.05 -9.80
CA ASP A 174 15.23 15.31 -11.01
C ASP A 174 16.08 15.98 -12.12
N ALA A 175 15.46 16.30 -13.26
CA ALA A 175 16.14 16.94 -14.40
C ALA A 175 16.69 18.35 -14.09
N TYR A 176 16.26 18.97 -13.00
CA TYR A 176 16.69 20.29 -12.54
C TYR A 176 17.65 20.20 -11.35
N GLY A 177 18.07 19.00 -10.96
CA GLY A 177 18.98 18.77 -9.85
C GLY A 177 18.32 18.75 -8.47
N ASN A 178 16.98 18.72 -8.40
CA ASN A 178 16.27 18.68 -7.13
C ASN A 178 16.22 17.25 -6.58
N SER A 179 16.67 17.07 -5.35
CA SER A 179 16.45 15.82 -4.61
C SER A 179 14.96 15.62 -4.32
N PRO A 180 14.45 14.37 -4.31
CA PRO A 180 13.10 14.10 -3.89
C PRO A 180 12.79 14.64 -2.49
N LEU A 181 11.59 15.19 -2.30
CA LEU A 181 11.08 15.51 -0.97
C LEU A 181 10.74 14.25 -0.16
N GLN A 182 10.52 13.14 -0.87
CA GLN A 182 10.25 11.80 -0.36
C GLN A 182 10.35 10.80 -1.50
N VAL A 183 10.50 9.53 -1.16
CA VAL A 183 10.42 8.39 -2.08
C VAL A 183 9.44 7.35 -1.56
N ALA A 184 8.92 6.52 -2.45
CA ALA A 184 8.13 5.34 -2.13
C ALA A 184 8.58 4.19 -3.03
N ASN A 185 8.36 2.97 -2.55
CA ASN A 185 8.64 1.77 -3.33
C ASN A 185 7.62 1.68 -4.48
N ALA A 186 8.08 1.68 -5.72
CA ALA A 186 7.23 1.53 -6.89
C ALA A 186 7.21 0.09 -7.41
N TYR A 187 7.87 -0.84 -6.73
CA TYR A 187 7.90 -2.28 -7.04
C TYR A 187 8.22 -2.51 -8.52
N ASP A 188 7.44 -3.34 -9.19
CA ASP A 188 7.56 -3.59 -10.63
C ASP A 188 6.46 -2.86 -11.42
N ALA A 189 6.29 -1.54 -11.19
CA ALA A 189 5.25 -0.77 -11.89
C ALA A 189 5.48 -0.68 -13.41
N VAL A 190 6.71 -0.89 -13.89
CA VAL A 190 7.03 -1.00 -15.32
C VAL A 190 6.77 -2.42 -15.88
N GLY A 191 6.72 -3.44 -15.01
CA GLY A 191 6.37 -4.82 -15.39
C GLY A 191 7.51 -5.59 -16.06
N THR A 192 8.78 -5.29 -15.77
CA THR A 192 9.93 -6.00 -16.35
C THR A 192 10.23 -7.31 -15.63
N GLY A 193 9.81 -7.46 -14.38
CA GLY A 193 10.03 -8.68 -13.59
C GLY A 193 11.49 -8.91 -13.19
N ASP A 194 12.31 -7.85 -13.14
CA ASP A 194 13.76 -7.95 -12.90
C ASP A 194 14.13 -8.29 -11.44
N GLY A 195 13.14 -8.33 -10.54
CA GLY A 195 13.31 -8.72 -9.13
C GLY A 195 13.83 -7.61 -8.22
N TYR A 196 14.11 -6.43 -8.76
CA TYR A 196 14.52 -5.24 -8.00
C TYR A 196 13.40 -4.20 -8.05
N PRO A 197 13.00 -3.62 -6.91
CA PRO A 197 11.96 -2.60 -6.88
C PRO A 197 12.43 -1.25 -7.44
N ASP A 198 11.59 -0.66 -8.27
CA ASP A 198 11.67 0.73 -8.72
C ASP A 198 11.29 1.69 -7.59
N LEU A 199 11.56 2.98 -7.80
CA LEU A 199 11.11 4.03 -6.88
C LEU A 199 10.22 5.04 -7.60
N ILE A 200 9.33 5.66 -6.83
CA ILE A 200 8.61 6.86 -7.23
C ILE A 200 8.72 7.90 -6.13
N GLY A 201 8.98 9.15 -6.49
CA GLY A 201 9.17 10.25 -5.55
C GLY A 201 8.45 11.51 -5.99
N ILE A 202 8.33 12.45 -5.05
CA ILE A 202 7.90 13.82 -5.35
C ILE A 202 9.15 14.68 -5.36
N SER A 203 9.47 15.32 -6.48
CA SER A 203 10.65 16.18 -6.63
C SER A 203 10.27 17.51 -7.25
N GLY A 204 11.12 18.52 -7.06
CA GLY A 204 11.00 19.82 -7.71
C GLY A 204 11.28 20.98 -6.76
N ASP A 205 10.95 22.17 -7.23
CA ASP A 205 11.16 23.42 -6.51
C ASP A 205 10.08 24.46 -6.90
N ALA A 206 10.10 25.63 -6.28
CA ALA A 206 9.13 26.69 -6.54
C ALA A 206 9.27 27.36 -7.93
N VAL A 207 10.39 27.20 -8.61
CA VAL A 207 10.70 27.79 -9.93
C VAL A 207 10.25 26.85 -11.06
N ASN A 208 10.57 25.57 -10.94
CA ASN A 208 10.37 24.53 -11.96
C ASN A 208 9.12 23.67 -11.69
N GLY A 209 8.44 23.90 -10.57
CA GLY A 209 7.27 23.14 -10.11
C GLY A 209 7.64 21.80 -9.48
N TYR A 210 6.69 21.27 -8.70
CA TYR A 210 6.78 19.94 -8.09
C TYR A 210 6.01 18.91 -8.91
N ARG A 211 6.55 17.69 -9.03
CA ARG A 211 5.98 16.61 -9.85
C ARG A 211 6.38 15.24 -9.31
N LEU A 212 5.71 14.21 -9.81
CA LEU A 212 6.15 12.83 -9.62
C LEU A 212 7.34 12.52 -10.53
N ILE A 213 8.36 11.86 -9.98
CA ILE A 213 9.49 11.30 -10.71
C ILE A 213 9.52 9.80 -10.42
N TYR A 214 9.62 9.01 -11.48
CA TYR A 214 9.85 7.58 -11.40
C TYR A 214 11.33 7.28 -11.64
N HIS A 215 11.90 6.39 -10.85
CA HIS A 215 13.29 5.95 -10.92
C HIS A 215 13.30 4.45 -11.20
N PRO A 216 13.42 4.04 -12.48
CA PRO A 216 13.60 2.65 -12.80
C PRO A 216 14.95 2.18 -12.24
N THR A 217 14.96 1.01 -11.63
CA THR A 217 16.17 0.32 -11.26
C THR A 217 16.70 -0.46 -12.47
N ILE A 218 18.01 -0.52 -12.60
CA ILE A 218 18.65 -1.62 -13.35
C ILE A 218 18.81 -2.84 -12.41
N PRO A 219 19.02 -4.07 -12.92
CA PRO A 219 19.05 -5.31 -12.11
C PRO A 219 20.27 -5.45 -11.17
N MET A 220 20.47 -4.51 -10.26
CA MET A 220 21.46 -4.52 -9.19
C MET A 220 20.99 -3.69 -8.00
N PRO A 221 21.46 -3.97 -6.77
CA PRO A 221 21.12 -3.15 -5.61
C PRO A 221 21.52 -1.68 -5.81
N GLY A 222 20.55 -0.78 -5.67
CA GLY A 222 20.77 0.67 -5.71
C GLY A 222 21.02 1.24 -7.11
N GLY A 223 20.68 0.52 -8.18
CA GLY A 223 20.91 0.93 -9.56
C GLY A 223 19.88 1.90 -10.15
N TYR A 224 19.64 3.06 -9.53
CA TYR A 224 18.62 4.03 -9.96
C TYR A 224 19.15 5.06 -10.97
N LEU A 225 19.77 4.60 -12.07
CA LEU A 225 20.51 5.46 -12.98
C LEU A 225 19.63 6.32 -13.91
N PHE A 226 18.36 6.00 -14.00
CA PHE A 226 17.39 6.67 -14.87
C PHE A 226 16.34 7.40 -14.06
N LYS A 227 15.72 8.39 -14.71
CA LYS A 227 14.65 9.18 -14.14
C LYS A 227 13.64 9.53 -15.21
N VAL A 228 12.38 9.37 -14.86
CA VAL A 228 11.25 9.50 -15.75
C VAL A 228 10.30 10.52 -15.14
N ALA A 229 10.21 11.70 -15.76
CA ALA A 229 9.27 12.71 -15.33
C ALA A 229 7.84 12.30 -15.70
N LEU A 230 6.96 12.29 -14.71
CA LEU A 230 5.55 11.96 -14.90
C LEU A 230 4.72 13.27 -14.93
N PRO A 231 3.93 13.50 -15.99
CA PRO A 231 3.17 14.75 -16.17
C PRO A 231 1.90 14.82 -15.30
N ASP A 232 1.72 13.86 -14.42
CA ASP A 232 0.51 13.69 -13.63
C ASP A 232 0.24 14.86 -12.70
N THR A 233 -1.01 15.32 -12.72
CA THR A 233 -1.54 16.24 -11.72
C THR A 233 -1.80 15.52 -10.40
N THR A 234 -1.89 16.29 -9.32
CA THR A 234 -2.32 15.78 -8.02
C THR A 234 -3.71 15.15 -8.12
N PRO A 235 -4.12 14.27 -7.19
CA PRO A 235 -5.45 13.62 -7.24
C PRO A 235 -6.65 14.58 -7.37
N THR A 236 -6.47 15.84 -6.96
CA THR A 236 -7.45 16.93 -7.05
C THR A 236 -7.31 17.79 -8.31
N GLY A 237 -6.44 17.41 -9.25
CA GLY A 237 -6.21 18.10 -10.53
C GLY A 237 -5.24 19.28 -10.48
N GLY A 238 -4.50 19.47 -9.38
CA GLY A 238 -3.54 20.57 -9.20
C GLY A 238 -2.09 20.19 -9.52
N THR A 239 -1.17 21.12 -9.25
CA THR A 239 0.30 20.93 -9.40
C THR A 239 1.04 21.05 -8.07
N ASP A 240 0.31 21.05 -6.97
CA ASP A 240 0.81 21.31 -5.62
C ASP A 240 1.41 20.08 -4.93
N TRP A 241 2.17 19.28 -5.68
CA TRP A 241 2.74 18.00 -5.22
C TRP A 241 3.55 18.11 -3.92
N GLN A 242 4.16 19.27 -3.62
CA GLN A 242 4.87 19.50 -2.35
C GLN A 242 3.99 19.41 -1.10
N ASN A 243 2.66 19.52 -1.25
CA ASN A 243 1.71 19.39 -0.14
C ASN A 243 1.29 17.93 0.10
N TRP A 244 1.71 17.00 -0.77
CA TRP A 244 1.30 15.61 -0.75
C TRP A 244 2.40 14.71 -0.17
N SER A 245 1.95 13.64 0.48
CA SER A 245 2.78 12.53 0.95
C SER A 245 2.32 11.24 0.30
N ILE A 246 3.26 10.35 -0.01
CA ILE A 246 3.01 9.07 -0.67
C ILE A 246 3.45 7.91 0.22
N ALA A 247 2.64 6.84 0.25
CA ALA A 247 2.98 5.58 0.88
C ALA A 247 2.43 4.45 0.01
N SER A 248 3.27 3.47 -0.32
CA SER A 248 2.93 2.42 -1.28
C SER A 248 2.95 1.04 -0.64
N THR A 249 2.21 0.11 -1.26
CA THR A 249 2.23 -1.32 -0.95
C THR A 249 2.07 -2.14 -2.22
N GLU A 250 2.64 -3.33 -2.23
CA GLU A 250 2.38 -4.31 -3.27
C GLU A 250 1.16 -5.14 -2.92
N LEU A 251 0.28 -5.33 -3.91
CA LEU A 251 -0.83 -6.27 -3.87
C LEU A 251 -0.62 -7.33 -4.95
N SER A 252 -1.39 -8.41 -4.88
CA SER A 252 -1.49 -9.37 -5.99
C SER A 252 -1.99 -8.74 -7.30
N SER A 253 -2.71 -7.62 -7.23
CA SER A 253 -3.18 -6.83 -8.38
C SER A 253 -2.19 -5.76 -8.85
N GLY A 254 -0.97 -5.74 -8.31
CA GLY A 254 0.06 -4.74 -8.60
C GLY A 254 0.19 -3.67 -7.53
N VAL A 255 0.73 -2.51 -7.92
CA VAL A 255 1.11 -1.46 -6.97
C VAL A 255 -0.08 -0.61 -6.56
N ALA A 256 -0.16 -0.33 -5.26
CA ALA A 256 -1.07 0.64 -4.70
C ALA A 256 -0.33 1.76 -3.98
N ILE A 257 -0.81 2.99 -4.10
CA ILE A 257 -0.20 4.20 -3.52
C ILE A 257 -1.29 5.03 -2.85
N PHE A 258 -1.15 5.24 -1.54
CA PHE A 258 -1.88 6.27 -0.83
C PHE A 258 -1.25 7.64 -1.07
N LEU A 259 -2.09 8.63 -1.33
CA LEU A 259 -1.68 10.03 -1.50
C LEU A 259 -2.45 10.87 -0.49
N ARG A 260 -1.71 11.53 0.41
CA ARG A 260 -2.29 12.36 1.47
C ARG A 260 -1.80 13.80 1.37
N ASN A 261 -2.71 14.74 1.22
CA ASN A 261 -2.43 16.16 1.36
C ASN A 261 -2.40 16.54 2.85
N ALA A 262 -1.23 16.94 3.36
CA ALA A 262 -1.06 17.18 4.79
C ALA A 262 -1.88 18.39 5.30
N THR A 263 -2.06 19.40 4.44
CA THR A 263 -2.74 20.66 4.77
C THR A 263 -4.25 20.47 4.84
N THR A 264 -4.85 19.79 3.86
CA THR A 264 -6.30 19.61 3.79
C THR A 264 -6.77 18.34 4.49
N GLY A 265 -5.90 17.32 4.59
CA GLY A 265 -6.26 15.97 5.01
C GLY A 265 -6.92 15.14 3.91
N ALA A 266 -6.94 15.64 2.66
CA ALA A 266 -7.44 14.83 1.54
C ALA A 266 -6.58 13.57 1.39
N LEU A 267 -7.24 12.42 1.34
CA LEU A 267 -6.64 11.10 1.22
C LEU A 267 -7.25 10.39 0.01
N TYR A 268 -6.38 9.96 -0.89
CA TYR A 268 -6.71 9.20 -2.07
C TYR A 268 -5.91 7.90 -2.08
N LEU A 269 -6.45 6.91 -2.78
CA LEU A 269 -5.76 5.66 -3.08
C LEU A 269 -5.71 5.50 -4.60
N TRP A 270 -4.50 5.28 -5.12
CA TRP A 270 -4.28 4.80 -6.47
C TRP A 270 -4.01 3.30 -6.42
N THR A 271 -4.69 2.51 -7.25
CA THR A 271 -4.42 1.07 -7.40
C THR A 271 -4.17 0.72 -8.85
N GLY A 272 -3.53 -0.44 -9.08
CA GLY A 272 -3.14 -0.89 -10.42
C GLY A 272 -2.20 0.11 -11.07
N VAL A 273 -1.30 0.70 -10.28
CA VAL A 273 -0.35 1.70 -10.77
C VAL A 273 0.62 1.01 -11.73
N THR A 274 0.69 1.51 -12.95
CA THR A 274 1.70 1.10 -13.93
C THR A 274 2.36 2.33 -14.55
N VAL A 275 3.62 2.17 -14.97
CA VAL A 275 4.42 3.23 -15.58
C VAL A 275 4.91 2.78 -16.95
N VAL A 276 4.82 3.68 -17.91
CA VAL A 276 5.47 3.56 -19.22
C VAL A 276 6.61 4.57 -19.27
N ASP A 277 7.84 4.08 -19.41
CA ASP A 277 9.02 4.90 -19.73
C ASP A 277 9.15 5.02 -21.26
N ASN A 278 9.20 6.24 -21.77
CA ASN A 278 9.34 6.51 -23.21
C ASN A 278 10.80 6.45 -23.69
N GLY A 279 11.77 6.31 -22.79
CA GLY A 279 13.21 6.26 -23.09
C GLY A 279 13.83 7.63 -23.38
N ASP A 280 13.10 8.72 -23.19
CA ASP A 280 13.54 10.11 -23.39
C ASP A 280 13.56 10.93 -22.09
N GLY A 281 13.44 10.26 -20.94
CA GLY A 281 13.33 10.88 -19.62
C GLY A 281 11.91 11.35 -19.27
N THR A 282 10.92 11.03 -20.11
CA THR A 282 9.49 11.25 -19.84
C THR A 282 8.73 9.93 -19.84
N GLY A 283 7.58 9.92 -19.17
CA GLY A 283 6.73 8.73 -19.12
C GLY A 283 5.27 9.05 -18.86
N SER A 284 4.49 8.00 -18.65
CA SER A 284 3.09 8.10 -18.25
C SER A 284 2.75 7.12 -17.15
N LEU A 285 1.85 7.51 -16.26
CA LEU A 285 1.35 6.68 -15.16
C LEU A 285 -0.12 6.37 -15.38
N SER A 286 -0.47 5.07 -15.38
CA SER A 286 -1.86 4.61 -15.40
C SER A 286 -2.27 4.13 -14.00
N ARG A 287 -3.57 4.27 -13.67
CA ARG A 287 -4.09 4.01 -12.32
C ARG A 287 -5.61 3.98 -12.30
N THR A 288 -6.17 3.31 -11.29
CA THR A 288 -7.53 3.58 -10.80
C THR A 288 -7.45 4.45 -9.55
N GLN A 289 -8.21 5.55 -9.50
CA GLN A 289 -8.21 6.47 -8.36
C GLN A 289 -9.48 6.33 -7.53
N TYR A 290 -9.32 6.25 -6.21
CA TYR A 290 -10.40 6.24 -5.23
C TYR A 290 -10.24 7.41 -4.26
N HIS A 291 -11.35 8.09 -3.97
CA HIS A 291 -11.41 9.07 -2.91
C HIS A 291 -11.66 8.34 -1.58
N VAL A 292 -10.69 8.43 -0.66
CA VAL A 292 -10.75 7.69 0.62
C VAL A 292 -11.33 8.57 1.72
N ALA A 293 -10.89 9.83 1.81
CA ALA A 293 -11.43 10.79 2.78
C ALA A 293 -11.06 12.23 2.40
N ALA A 294 -11.92 13.19 2.74
CA ALA A 294 -11.67 14.61 2.45
C ALA A 294 -10.80 15.33 3.50
N ASN A 295 -10.83 14.85 4.75
CA ASN A 295 -10.27 15.53 5.92
C ASN A 295 -9.60 14.56 6.92
N TRP A 296 -8.95 13.52 6.40
CA TRP A 296 -8.24 12.52 7.19
C TRP A 296 -6.98 13.12 7.82
N ASN A 297 -6.93 13.12 9.16
CA ASN A 297 -5.80 13.63 9.92
C ASN A 297 -5.35 15.05 9.47
N THR A 298 -6.30 15.94 9.14
CA THR A 298 -6.01 17.32 8.69
C THR A 298 -5.12 18.05 9.69
N GLY A 299 -4.01 18.63 9.23
CA GLY A 299 -3.08 19.40 10.06
C GLY A 299 -2.32 18.58 11.12
N VAL A 300 -2.47 17.25 11.14
CA VAL A 300 -1.75 16.37 12.06
C VAL A 300 -0.39 16.05 11.45
N ALA A 301 0.68 16.38 12.18
CA ALA A 301 2.03 15.94 11.85
C ALA A 301 2.16 14.42 12.06
N LEU A 302 2.66 13.73 11.03
CA LEU A 302 2.96 12.30 11.06
C LEU A 302 4.47 12.12 10.91
N SER A 303 5.07 11.26 11.72
CA SER A 303 6.45 10.82 11.51
C SER A 303 6.51 9.70 10.46
N THR A 304 5.44 8.92 10.31
CA THR A 304 5.38 7.86 9.31
C THR A 304 3.96 7.66 8.80
N LEU A 305 3.85 7.47 7.48
CA LEU A 305 2.68 6.94 6.79
C LEU A 305 3.10 5.59 6.19
N TRP A 306 2.49 4.50 6.61
CA TRP A 306 2.93 3.14 6.29
C TRP A 306 1.76 2.36 5.67
N ALA A 307 1.83 2.10 4.37
CA ALA A 307 0.77 1.40 3.63
C ALA A 307 1.04 -0.11 3.60
N ALA A 308 0.02 -0.92 3.83
CA ALA A 308 0.09 -2.37 3.75
C ALA A 308 -1.33 -2.95 3.61
N ASP A 309 -1.51 -4.12 3.02
CA ASP A 309 -2.76 -4.89 3.14
C ASP A 309 -2.74 -5.64 4.48
N VAL A 310 -3.19 -4.99 5.55
CA VAL A 310 -2.90 -5.45 6.92
C VAL A 310 -3.78 -6.64 7.31
N ASN A 311 -5.00 -6.67 6.80
CA ASN A 311 -5.98 -7.72 7.08
C ASN A 311 -6.10 -8.75 5.94
N ALA A 312 -5.27 -8.65 4.90
CA ALA A 312 -5.24 -9.54 3.75
C ALA A 312 -6.60 -9.64 3.02
N ASP A 313 -7.33 -8.52 2.92
CA ASP A 313 -8.61 -8.45 2.23
C ASP A 313 -8.48 -7.97 0.77
N GLY A 314 -7.26 -7.66 0.32
CA GLY A 314 -6.95 -7.17 -1.01
C GLY A 314 -7.16 -5.67 -1.19
N VAL A 315 -7.58 -4.95 -0.14
CA VAL A 315 -7.66 -3.50 -0.10
C VAL A 315 -6.52 -2.98 0.79
N PRO A 316 -5.66 -2.07 0.28
CA PRO A 316 -4.62 -1.47 1.09
C PRO A 316 -5.16 -0.71 2.29
N ASP A 317 -4.51 -0.86 3.43
CA ASP A 317 -4.71 -0.14 4.66
C ASP A 317 -3.53 0.81 4.95
N LEU A 318 -3.66 1.59 6.04
CA LEU A 318 -2.61 2.50 6.51
C LEU A 318 -2.38 2.36 8.01
N TRP A 319 -1.11 2.37 8.42
CA TRP A 319 -0.72 2.88 9.72
C TRP A 319 -0.26 4.34 9.62
N ALA A 320 -0.66 5.14 10.60
CA ALA A 320 -0.11 6.46 10.83
C ALA A 320 0.61 6.48 12.17
N VAL A 321 1.85 6.96 12.19
CA VAL A 321 2.65 7.18 13.40
C VAL A 321 2.83 8.66 13.61
N ARG A 322 2.57 9.11 14.83
CA ARG A 322 2.81 10.50 15.26
C ARG A 322 4.21 10.65 15.88
N PRO A 323 4.79 11.86 15.89
CA PRO A 323 6.09 12.12 16.53
C PRO A 323 6.17 11.77 18.02
N ASP A 324 5.03 11.57 18.71
CA ASP A 324 4.97 11.12 20.10
C ASP A 324 4.98 9.58 20.25
N GLY A 325 5.23 8.85 19.17
CA GLY A 325 5.33 7.39 19.15
C GLY A 325 3.96 6.68 19.19
N ARG A 326 2.85 7.39 18.96
CA ARG A 326 1.52 6.77 18.85
C ARG A 326 1.26 6.30 17.42
N ALA A 327 1.05 5.00 17.28
CA ALA A 327 0.63 4.35 16.04
C ALA A 327 -0.89 4.09 16.04
N ARG A 328 -1.51 4.18 14.87
CA ARG A 328 -2.91 3.79 14.66
C ARG A 328 -3.09 3.25 13.25
N ALA A 329 -3.72 2.07 13.12
CA ALA A 329 -4.18 1.56 11.83
C ALA A 329 -5.52 2.16 11.42
N TYR A 330 -5.70 2.29 10.11
CA TYR A 330 -6.90 2.72 9.42
C TYR A 330 -7.17 1.67 8.34
N LEU A 331 -8.16 0.83 8.60
CA LEU A 331 -8.59 -0.23 7.70
C LEU A 331 -9.53 0.37 6.66
N VAL A 332 -9.23 0.19 5.38
CA VAL A 332 -9.98 0.77 4.27
C VAL A 332 -10.82 -0.31 3.59
N SER A 333 -12.07 0.02 3.29
CA SER A 333 -12.95 -0.91 2.57
C SER A 333 -13.99 -0.17 1.73
N GLY A 334 -14.77 -0.89 0.95
CA GLY A 334 -15.87 -0.31 0.17
C GLY A 334 -15.41 0.73 -0.85
N LEU A 335 -14.30 0.46 -1.54
CA LEU A 335 -13.75 1.34 -2.58
C LEU A 335 -14.82 1.63 -3.65
N SER A 336 -14.94 2.90 -4.04
CA SER A 336 -15.92 3.37 -5.01
C SER A 336 -15.32 4.44 -5.92
N ALA A 337 -15.55 4.32 -7.22
CA ALA A 337 -15.06 5.29 -8.21
C ALA A 337 -15.78 6.65 -8.13
N THR A 338 -16.99 6.67 -7.58
CA THR A 338 -17.82 7.89 -7.48
C THR A 338 -18.16 8.27 -6.04
N GLY A 339 -18.03 7.33 -5.10
CA GLY A 339 -18.25 7.53 -3.68
C GLY A 339 -16.96 7.74 -2.89
N THR A 340 -17.10 7.80 -1.56
CA THR A 340 -15.96 7.79 -0.63
C THR A 340 -15.84 6.40 -0.02
N ALA A 341 -14.61 5.91 0.15
CA ALA A 341 -14.36 4.65 0.82
C ALA A 341 -14.81 4.68 2.30
N THR A 342 -14.90 3.50 2.92
CA THR A 342 -15.06 3.37 4.37
C THR A 342 -13.68 3.29 5.02
N VAL A 343 -13.49 4.02 6.12
CA VAL A 343 -12.25 3.99 6.89
C VAL A 343 -12.57 3.70 8.35
N VAL A 344 -12.09 2.56 8.86
CA VAL A 344 -12.26 2.15 10.26
C VAL A 344 -10.92 2.22 10.96
N SER A 345 -10.83 3.02 12.02
CA SER A 345 -9.57 3.15 12.76
C SER A 345 -9.52 2.25 13.99
N THR A 346 -8.35 1.65 14.25
CA THR A 346 -8.07 0.95 15.51
C THR A 346 -7.89 1.93 16.68
N LEU A 347 -7.83 1.40 17.91
CA LEU A 347 -7.38 2.18 19.06
C LEU A 347 -5.90 2.53 18.91
N PRO A 348 -5.48 3.75 19.31
CA PRO A 348 -4.08 4.13 19.23
C PRO A 348 -3.22 3.28 20.17
N GLN A 349 -2.02 2.91 19.73
CA GLN A 349 -1.03 2.17 20.49
C GLN A 349 0.24 2.99 20.65
N ARG A 350 0.88 2.95 21.83
CA ARG A 350 2.18 3.57 22.03
C ARG A 350 3.26 2.55 21.73
N LEU A 351 4.22 2.94 20.90
CA LEU A 351 5.29 2.03 20.45
C LEU A 351 6.35 1.80 21.54
N VAL A 352 6.52 2.70 22.51
CA VAL A 352 7.46 2.60 23.64
C VAL A 352 6.88 3.10 24.96
#